data_AF-A0A349JGZ5-F1
#
_entry.id   AF-A0A349JGZ5-F1
#
_cell.length_a   1.000
_cell.length_b   1.000
_cell.length_c   1.000
_cell.angle_alpha   90.00
_cell.angle_beta   90.00
_cell.angle_gamma   90.00
#
_symmetry.space_group_name_H-M   'P 1'
#
loop_
_entity.id
_entity.type
_entity.pdbx_description
1 polymer ?
#
loop_
_entity_poly.entity_id
_entity_poly.type
_entity_poly.pdbx_seq_one_letter_code
_entity_poly.pdbx_strand_id
1 'polypeptide(L)'
;MFSGLGDFGQKQLRAYIQNYSFLTILATSKSCFDGVKLYNNPFYGFFDLHELDEFTLDDAVALLNQIANLEGNSELASFIQSPTGRDRIKVVHYLSGGIPRVYMVFSAFLMTRESLDQLVEPFMAMLDYLTPYYQDRMKYISNQQRKIVDFLCDRGGAAPVKEIAKRCFIEQRTVSSQLKDLREKGYVKNEETGRESWYELREPLMRFCLEVKKQRNQPIRLIVDFLRFWYTRKELQQRLGLRMADVDFADKESHF
;
A
#
# COMPACT_ATOMS: atom_id res chain seq x y z
N MET A 1 -1.69 -2.43 25.72
CA MET A 1 -2.70 -2.11 26.76
C MET A 1 -3.25 -3.39 27.40
N PHE A 2 -3.98 -4.24 26.66
CA PHE A 2 -4.56 -5.49 27.19
C PHE A 2 -3.53 -6.45 27.82
N SER A 3 -2.36 -6.62 27.19
CA SER A 3 -1.26 -7.42 27.75
C SER A 3 -0.72 -6.89 29.08
N GLY A 4 -0.76 -5.58 29.30
CA GLY A 4 -0.29 -4.95 30.55
C GLY A 4 -1.31 -4.98 31.68
N LEU A 5 -2.60 -5.16 31.39
CA LEU A 5 -3.68 -5.21 32.39
C LEU A 5 -3.86 -6.61 33.01
N GLY A 6 -3.37 -7.66 32.33
CA GLY A 6 -3.68 -9.04 32.70
C GLY A 6 -5.18 -9.38 32.62
N ASP A 7 -5.55 -10.63 32.90
CA ASP A 7 -6.95 -11.08 32.82
C ASP A 7 -7.85 -10.38 33.86
N PHE A 8 -7.35 -10.25 35.10
CA PHE A 8 -8.09 -9.62 36.19
C PHE A 8 -8.35 -8.13 35.95
N GLY A 9 -7.35 -7.38 35.49
CA GLY A 9 -7.50 -5.95 35.18
C GLY A 9 -8.44 -5.72 33.99
N GLN A 10 -8.41 -6.60 32.99
CA GLN A 10 -9.35 -6.55 31.86
C GLN A 10 -10.80 -6.76 32.30
N LYS A 11 -11.06 -7.74 33.19
CA LYS A 11 -12.41 -7.99 33.73
C LYS A 11 -12.94 -6.82 34.56
N GLN A 12 -12.09 -6.23 35.41
CA GLN A 12 -12.47 -5.04 36.18
C GLN A 12 -12.78 -3.84 35.27
N LEU A 13 -11.95 -3.60 34.26
CA LEU A 13 -12.19 -2.52 33.30
C LEU A 13 -13.50 -2.72 32.54
N ARG A 14 -13.79 -3.94 32.06
CA ARG A 14 -15.08 -4.24 31.43
C ARG A 14 -16.25 -3.97 32.36
N ALA A 15 -16.20 -4.48 33.60
CA ALA A 15 -17.25 -4.28 34.59
C ALA A 15 -17.47 -2.79 34.88
N TYR A 16 -16.40 -2.02 34.99
CA TYR A 16 -16.46 -0.57 35.19
C TYR A 16 -17.19 0.13 34.03
N ILE A 17 -16.83 -0.16 32.78
CA ILE A 17 -17.48 0.48 31.61
C ILE A 17 -18.95 0.08 31.51
N GLN A 18 -19.30 -1.18 31.81
CA GLN A 18 -20.69 -1.64 31.78
C GLN A 18 -21.56 -1.01 32.88
N ASN A 19 -20.99 -0.72 34.04
CA ASN A 19 -21.71 -0.14 35.18
C ASN A 19 -21.86 1.38 35.09
N TYR A 20 -21.03 2.06 34.28
CA TYR A 20 -20.97 3.51 34.20
C TYR A 20 -21.18 4.01 32.77
N SER A 21 -22.38 4.53 32.48
CA SER A 21 -22.78 4.98 31.13
C SER A 21 -22.18 6.33 30.68
N PHE A 22 -21.27 6.91 31.45
CA PHE A 22 -20.63 8.18 31.09
C PHE A 22 -19.38 8.02 30.22
N LEU A 23 -18.92 6.78 29.99
CA LEU A 23 -17.65 6.51 29.33
C LEU A 23 -17.88 5.76 28.00
N THR A 24 -17.36 6.33 26.91
CA THR A 24 -17.33 5.71 25.59
C THR A 24 -15.88 5.51 25.17
N ILE A 25 -15.53 4.31 24.70
CA ILE A 25 -14.18 3.99 24.23
C ILE A 25 -14.22 3.88 22.71
N LEU A 26 -13.50 4.77 22.04
CA LEU A 26 -13.15 4.64 20.64
C LEU A 26 -11.69 4.19 20.54
N ALA A 27 -11.45 3.04 19.93
CA ALA A 27 -10.13 2.48 19.74
C ALA A 27 -9.93 2.08 18.27
N THR A 28 -8.71 2.23 17.77
CA THR A 28 -8.32 1.80 16.42
C THR A 28 -7.24 0.72 16.51
N SER A 29 -7.30 -0.25 15.60
CA SER A 29 -6.26 -1.28 15.46
C SER A 29 -6.05 -1.60 13.99
N LYS A 30 -4.81 -1.93 13.61
CA LYS A 30 -4.48 -2.36 12.24
C LYS A 30 -4.99 -3.76 11.92
N SER A 31 -5.13 -4.59 12.94
CA SER A 31 -5.75 -5.91 12.86
C SER A 31 -6.58 -6.13 14.12
N CYS A 32 -7.75 -6.74 13.97
CA CYS A 32 -8.56 -7.07 15.13
C CYS A 32 -7.93 -8.29 15.84
N PHE A 33 -7.54 -8.09 17.11
CA PHE A 33 -6.70 -9.01 17.88
C PHE A 33 -7.53 -9.98 18.73
N ASP A 34 -6.91 -11.11 19.09
CA ASP A 34 -7.56 -12.23 19.78
C ASP A 34 -8.27 -11.85 21.09
N GLY A 35 -7.80 -10.81 21.79
CA GLY A 35 -8.40 -10.32 23.04
C GLY A 35 -9.83 -9.79 22.91
N VAL A 36 -10.29 -9.49 21.69
CA VAL A 36 -11.67 -9.06 21.39
C VAL A 36 -12.41 -10.11 20.54
N LYS A 37 -11.68 -10.96 19.80
CA LYS A 37 -12.26 -11.99 18.92
C LYS A 37 -12.53 -13.33 19.59
N LEU A 38 -11.69 -13.77 20.54
CA LEU A 38 -11.84 -15.10 21.12
C LEU A 38 -12.89 -15.10 22.22
N TYR A 39 -13.80 -16.09 22.17
CA TYR A 39 -14.87 -16.27 23.15
C TYR A 39 -14.37 -16.29 24.61
N ASN A 40 -13.16 -16.83 24.83
CA ASN A 40 -12.58 -16.98 26.17
C ASN A 40 -11.98 -15.68 26.73
N ASN A 41 -11.96 -14.58 25.96
CA ASN A 41 -11.34 -13.35 26.40
C ASN A 41 -12.34 -12.37 27.05
N PRO A 42 -11.92 -11.60 28.07
CA PRO A 42 -12.80 -10.72 28.82
C PRO A 42 -13.53 -9.68 27.97
N PHE A 43 -13.05 -9.30 26.80
CA PHE A 43 -13.68 -8.29 25.92
C PHE A 43 -14.38 -8.88 24.70
N TYR A 44 -14.66 -10.19 24.69
CA TYR A 44 -15.45 -10.81 23.63
C TYR A 44 -16.83 -10.16 23.50
N GLY A 45 -17.17 -9.75 22.27
CA GLY A 45 -18.45 -9.11 21.93
C GLY A 45 -18.70 -7.77 22.63
N PHE A 46 -17.67 -7.12 23.18
CA PHE A 46 -17.84 -5.87 23.92
C PHE A 46 -17.85 -4.63 23.01
N PHE A 47 -17.03 -4.63 21.95
CA PHE A 47 -16.91 -3.52 21.03
C PHE A 47 -17.78 -3.76 19.79
N ASP A 48 -18.38 -2.68 19.28
CA ASP A 48 -18.89 -2.68 17.91
C ASP A 48 -17.70 -2.56 16.95
N LEU A 49 -17.52 -3.58 16.11
CA LEU A 49 -16.37 -3.69 15.23
C LEU A 49 -16.74 -3.15 13.85
N HIS A 50 -16.24 -1.95 13.55
CA HIS A 50 -16.26 -1.40 12.21
C HIS A 50 -14.93 -1.69 11.51
N GLU A 51 -14.93 -2.67 10.61
CA GLU A 51 -13.79 -2.93 9.74
C GLU A 51 -13.73 -1.86 8.65
N LEU A 52 -12.54 -1.29 8.43
CA LEU A 52 -12.30 -0.32 7.39
C LEU A 52 -11.66 -1.05 6.21
N ASP A 53 -12.44 -1.16 5.14
CA ASP A 53 -11.99 -1.77 3.90
C ASP A 53 -10.99 -0.87 3.16
N GLU A 54 -10.23 -1.51 2.25
CA GLU A 54 -9.41 -0.79 1.29
C GLU A 54 -10.30 0.03 0.36
N PHE A 55 -9.80 1.18 -0.08
CA PHE A 55 -10.52 1.99 -1.05
C PHE A 55 -10.54 1.26 -2.38
N THR A 56 -11.73 1.11 -2.95
CA THR A 56 -11.89 0.71 -4.34
C THR A 56 -11.41 1.83 -5.26
N LEU A 57 -11.28 1.53 -6.56
CA LEU A 57 -11.01 2.55 -7.56
C LEU A 57 -12.07 3.67 -7.54
N ASP A 58 -13.34 3.31 -7.36
CA ASP A 58 -14.43 4.27 -7.34
C ASP A 58 -14.39 5.15 -6.08
N ASP A 59 -14.02 4.59 -4.93
CA ASP A 59 -13.80 5.37 -3.70
C ASP A 59 -12.64 6.36 -3.86
N ALA A 60 -11.56 5.94 -4.52
CA ALA A 60 -10.44 6.81 -4.83
C ALA A 60 -10.86 7.97 -5.75
N VAL A 61 -11.63 7.69 -6.81
CA VAL A 61 -12.17 8.72 -7.70
C VAL A 61 -13.09 9.68 -6.94
N ALA A 62 -13.97 9.15 -6.08
CA ALA A 62 -14.90 9.95 -5.29
C ALA A 62 -14.16 10.87 -4.31
N LEU A 63 -13.17 10.36 -3.59
CA LEU A 63 -12.32 11.13 -2.68
C LEU A 63 -11.60 12.26 -3.41
N LEU A 64 -10.91 11.94 -4.50
CA LEU A 64 -10.14 12.92 -5.26
C LEU A 64 -11.03 14.01 -5.86
N ASN A 65 -12.23 13.65 -6.33
CA ASN A 65 -13.21 14.60 -6.84
C ASN A 65 -13.74 15.52 -5.71
N GLN A 66 -13.98 14.98 -4.51
CA GLN A 66 -14.37 15.78 -3.36
C GLN A 66 -13.28 16.77 -2.94
N ILE A 67 -12.01 16.35 -2.91
CA ILE A 67 -10.87 17.22 -2.62
C ILE A 67 -10.80 18.36 -3.63
N ALA A 68 -10.87 18.05 -4.93
CA ALA A 68 -10.84 19.05 -6.00
C ALA A 68 -11.98 20.09 -5.85
N ASN A 69 -13.18 19.64 -5.49
CA ASN A 69 -14.32 20.53 -5.25
C ASN A 69 -14.14 21.41 -4.00
N LEU A 70 -13.59 20.86 -2.91
CA LEU A 70 -13.30 21.61 -1.69
C LEU A 70 -12.21 22.68 -1.90
N GLU A 71 -11.23 22.39 -2.76
CA GLU A 71 -10.17 23.33 -3.14
C GLU A 71 -10.62 24.34 -4.23
N GLY A 72 -11.87 24.23 -4.73
CA GLY A 72 -12.39 25.09 -5.79
C GLY A 72 -11.79 24.81 -7.17
N ASN A 73 -11.07 23.71 -7.35
CA ASN A 73 -10.38 23.35 -8.59
C ASN A 73 -11.32 22.59 -9.54
N SER A 74 -12.22 23.34 -10.18
CA SER A 74 -13.23 22.81 -11.12
C SER A 74 -12.62 22.10 -12.32
N GLU A 75 -11.41 22.49 -12.70
CA GLU A 75 -10.68 21.91 -13.82
C GLU A 75 -10.11 20.53 -13.48
N LEU A 76 -9.57 20.37 -12.26
CA LEU A 76 -9.14 19.08 -11.76
C LEU A 76 -10.33 18.12 -11.56
N ALA A 77 -11.45 18.60 -11.03
CA ALA A 77 -12.67 17.81 -10.90
C ALA A 77 -13.14 17.28 -12.27
N SER A 78 -13.11 18.13 -13.30
CA SER A 78 -13.43 17.74 -14.68
C SER A 78 -12.42 16.73 -15.25
N PHE A 79 -11.12 16.93 -14.96
CA PHE A 79 -10.06 16.01 -15.39
C PHE A 79 -10.21 14.62 -14.76
N ILE A 80 -10.47 14.53 -13.44
CA ILE A 80 -10.67 13.26 -12.72
C ILE A 80 -11.78 12.42 -13.33
N GLN A 81 -12.85 13.07 -13.81
CA GLN A 81 -13.99 12.39 -14.44
C GLN A 81 -13.72 11.98 -15.89
N SER A 82 -12.70 12.53 -16.54
CA SER A 82 -12.33 12.16 -17.91
C SER A 82 -11.76 10.73 -17.98
N PRO A 83 -11.83 10.05 -19.15
CA PRO A 83 -11.24 8.72 -19.31
C PRO A 83 -9.75 8.67 -18.96
N THR A 84 -8.99 9.70 -19.36
CA THR A 84 -7.55 9.79 -19.09
C THR A 84 -7.26 10.05 -17.61
N GLY A 85 -8.09 10.85 -16.93
CA GLY A 85 -8.00 11.03 -15.48
C GLY A 85 -8.26 9.74 -14.72
N ARG A 86 -9.30 8.98 -15.11
CA ARG A 86 -9.59 7.67 -14.54
C ARG A 86 -8.46 6.67 -14.75
N ASP A 87 -7.87 6.64 -15.94
CA ASP A 87 -6.72 5.76 -16.21
C ASP A 87 -5.51 6.13 -15.35
N ARG A 88 -5.25 7.42 -15.12
CA ARG A 88 -4.23 7.84 -14.15
C ARG A 88 -4.57 7.39 -12.73
N ILE A 89 -5.81 7.55 -12.29
CA ILE A 89 -6.23 7.14 -10.94
C ILE A 89 -6.10 5.63 -10.76
N LYS A 90 -6.31 4.80 -11.81
CA LYS A 90 -6.03 3.36 -11.75
C LYS A 90 -4.56 3.08 -11.42
N VAL A 91 -3.64 3.83 -12.02
CA VAL A 91 -2.22 3.70 -11.72
C VAL A 91 -1.93 4.06 -10.27
N VAL A 92 -2.51 5.14 -9.78
CA VAL A 92 -2.37 5.55 -8.36
C VAL A 92 -2.93 4.50 -7.43
N HIS A 93 -4.12 3.99 -7.75
CA HIS A 93 -4.79 2.96 -6.98
C HIS A 93 -3.91 1.72 -6.86
N TYR A 94 -3.35 1.24 -7.97
CA TYR A 94 -2.37 0.17 -8.00
C TYR A 94 -1.13 0.46 -7.14
N LEU A 95 -0.53 1.65 -7.30
CA LEU A 95 0.65 2.07 -6.55
C LEU A 95 0.40 2.20 -5.03
N SER A 96 -0.82 2.59 -4.66
CA SER A 96 -1.25 2.83 -3.27
C SER A 96 -1.71 1.59 -2.52
N GLY A 97 -2.03 0.50 -3.23
CA GLY A 97 -2.67 -0.68 -2.62
C GLY A 97 -3.98 -0.36 -1.89
N GLY A 98 -4.74 0.63 -2.36
CA GLY A 98 -6.05 0.99 -1.76
C GLY A 98 -5.96 1.85 -0.49
N ILE A 99 -4.80 2.41 -0.14
CA ILE A 99 -4.65 3.17 1.12
C ILE A 99 -5.07 4.65 0.97
N PRO A 100 -6.06 5.13 1.73
CA PRO A 100 -6.60 6.49 1.66
C PRO A 100 -5.53 7.59 1.76
N ARG A 101 -4.58 7.40 2.68
CA ARG A 101 -3.51 8.36 2.95
C ARG A 101 -2.65 8.65 1.73
N VAL A 102 -2.42 7.66 0.87
CA VAL A 102 -1.60 7.83 -0.34
C VAL A 102 -2.32 8.74 -1.32
N TYR A 103 -3.64 8.61 -1.49
CA TYR A 103 -4.42 9.47 -2.39
C TYR A 103 -4.42 10.93 -1.94
N MET A 104 -4.44 11.18 -0.63
CA MET A 104 -4.32 12.56 -0.08
C MET A 104 -2.97 13.20 -0.41
N VAL A 105 -1.89 12.43 -0.28
CA VAL A 105 -0.56 12.92 -0.65
C VAL A 105 -0.50 13.11 -2.16
N PHE A 106 -1.05 12.16 -2.91
CA PHE A 106 -1.09 12.21 -4.36
C PHE A 106 -1.85 13.44 -4.88
N SER A 107 -3.02 13.78 -4.31
CA SER A 107 -3.78 14.97 -4.71
C SER A 107 -2.98 16.25 -4.48
N ALA A 108 -2.18 16.32 -3.42
CA ALA A 108 -1.35 17.47 -3.12
C ALA A 108 -0.16 17.66 -4.08
N PHE A 109 0.40 16.57 -4.63
CA PHE A 109 1.63 16.63 -5.44
C PHE A 109 1.44 16.39 -6.94
N LEU A 110 0.52 15.52 -7.37
CA LEU A 110 0.49 14.99 -8.74
C LEU A 110 -0.75 15.41 -9.55
N MET A 111 -1.62 16.23 -8.95
CA MET A 111 -2.82 16.75 -9.60
C MET A 111 -2.72 18.23 -10.01
N THR A 112 -1.60 18.90 -9.71
CA THR A 112 -1.26 20.20 -10.28
C THR A 112 -0.94 20.03 -11.76
N ARG A 113 -1.47 20.94 -12.59
CA ARG A 113 -1.57 20.80 -14.05
C ARG A 113 -0.24 20.95 -14.81
N GLU A 114 0.88 20.83 -14.11
CA GLU A 114 2.19 21.07 -14.70
C GLU A 114 2.64 19.85 -15.52
N SER A 115 2.92 20.14 -16.78
CA SER A 115 3.26 19.17 -17.81
C SER A 115 4.39 18.24 -17.37
N LEU A 116 4.11 16.94 -17.30
CA LEU A 116 4.88 15.74 -17.70
C LEU A 116 6.42 15.79 -17.62
N ASP A 117 7.07 16.83 -18.15
CA ASP A 117 8.48 17.15 -17.91
C ASP A 117 8.75 17.44 -16.42
N GLN A 118 7.72 17.86 -15.69
CA GLN A 118 7.73 18.12 -14.26
C GLN A 118 6.99 17.04 -13.46
N LEU A 119 6.68 15.83 -13.99
CA LEU A 119 6.09 14.77 -13.15
C LEU A 119 7.11 14.10 -12.22
N VAL A 120 8.38 14.14 -12.62
CA VAL A 120 9.46 13.52 -11.84
C VAL A 120 9.66 14.24 -10.51
N GLU A 121 9.66 15.57 -10.50
CA GLU A 121 9.93 16.34 -9.28
C GLU A 121 8.84 16.18 -8.19
N PRO A 122 7.53 16.31 -8.48
CA PRO A 122 6.47 16.07 -7.50
C PRO A 122 6.37 14.60 -7.11
N PHE A 123 6.67 13.66 -8.02
CA PHE A 123 6.77 12.25 -7.66
C PHE A 123 7.92 12.02 -6.67
N MET A 124 9.10 12.59 -6.91
CA MET A 124 10.22 12.51 -5.97
C MET A 124 9.90 13.19 -4.63
N ALA A 125 9.26 14.36 -4.65
CA ALA A 125 8.81 15.05 -3.44
C ALA A 125 7.79 14.22 -2.65
N MET A 126 6.86 13.55 -3.34
CA MET A 126 5.93 12.60 -2.74
C MET A 126 6.67 11.42 -2.11
N LEU A 127 7.65 10.83 -2.81
CA LEU A 127 8.45 9.74 -2.27
C LEU A 127 9.23 10.18 -1.03
N ASP A 128 9.83 11.38 -1.04
CA ASP A 128 10.54 11.95 0.10
C ASP A 128 9.59 12.16 1.29
N TYR A 129 8.37 12.64 1.05
CA TYR A 129 7.34 12.80 2.07
C TYR A 129 6.88 11.47 2.68
N LEU A 130 6.71 10.43 1.85
CA LEU A 130 6.26 9.11 2.28
C LEU A 130 7.38 8.24 2.86
N THR A 131 8.64 8.52 2.54
CA THR A 131 9.79 7.72 2.96
C THR A 131 9.90 7.56 4.49
N PRO A 132 9.77 8.63 5.32
CA PRO A 132 9.76 8.50 6.77
C PRO A 132 8.65 7.58 7.28
N TYR A 133 7.47 7.61 6.67
CA TYR A 133 6.34 6.76 7.04
C TYR A 133 6.65 5.28 6.81
N TYR A 134 7.16 4.92 5.62
CA TYR A 134 7.54 3.54 5.33
C TYR A 134 8.74 3.07 6.15
N GLN A 135 9.69 3.97 6.45
CA GLN A 135 10.81 3.64 7.34
C GLN A 135 10.36 3.34 8.76
N ASP A 136 9.40 4.11 9.29
CA ASP A 136 8.84 3.83 10.61
C ASP A 136 8.11 2.49 10.62
N ARG A 137 7.35 2.17 9.55
CA ARG A 137 6.76 0.84 9.37
C ARG A 137 7.80 -0.28 9.42
N MET A 138 8.98 -0.09 8.84
CA MET A 138 10.05 -1.10 8.87
C MET A 138 10.64 -1.36 10.26
N LYS A 139 10.39 -0.50 11.26
CA LYS A 139 10.85 -0.71 12.65
C LYS A 139 9.99 -1.70 13.43
N TYR A 140 8.74 -1.92 13.00
CA TYR A 140 7.79 -2.80 13.71
C TYR A 140 7.84 -4.27 13.24
N ILE A 141 8.76 -4.61 12.34
CA ILE A 141 8.95 -5.97 11.83
C ILE A 141 10.30 -6.54 12.29
N SER A 142 10.38 -7.86 12.43
CA SER A 142 11.62 -8.52 12.84
C SER A 142 12.71 -8.43 11.76
N ASN A 143 13.97 -8.65 12.13
CA ASN A 143 15.07 -8.67 11.15
C ASN A 143 14.88 -9.71 10.03
N GLN A 144 14.27 -10.85 10.35
CA GLN A 144 13.94 -11.87 9.35
C GLN A 144 12.82 -11.41 8.41
N GLN A 145 11.77 -10.79 8.96
CA GLN A 145 10.68 -10.20 8.17
C GLN A 145 11.18 -9.08 7.26
N ARG A 146 12.05 -8.24 7.79
CA ARG A 146 12.72 -7.17 7.03
C ARG A 146 13.49 -7.73 5.83
N LYS A 147 14.24 -8.82 6.02
CA LYS A 147 14.96 -9.49 4.93
C LYS A 147 14.03 -9.95 3.80
N ILE A 148 12.85 -10.48 4.16
CA ILE A 148 11.82 -10.90 3.19
C ILE A 148 11.26 -9.69 2.44
N VAL A 149 10.91 -8.62 3.16
CA VAL A 149 10.36 -7.39 2.56
C VAL A 149 11.39 -6.72 1.65
N ASP A 150 12.65 -6.63 2.07
CA ASP A 150 13.74 -6.09 1.26
C ASP A 150 13.94 -6.90 -0.03
N PHE A 151 13.86 -8.23 0.04
CA PHE A 151 13.91 -9.10 -1.14
C PHE A 151 12.74 -8.82 -2.11
N LEU A 152 11.52 -8.67 -1.61
CA LEU A 152 10.35 -8.36 -2.44
C LEU A 152 10.45 -6.97 -3.07
N CYS A 153 11.01 -5.99 -2.35
CA CYS A 153 11.32 -4.68 -2.92
C CYS A 153 12.31 -4.80 -4.07
N ASP A 154 13.45 -5.46 -3.85
CA ASP A 154 14.53 -5.54 -4.84
C ASP A 154 14.12 -6.36 -6.08
N ARG A 155 13.20 -7.33 -5.93
CA ARG A 155 12.67 -8.14 -7.04
C ARG A 155 11.71 -7.36 -7.93
N GLY A 156 10.84 -6.54 -7.34
CA GLY A 156 9.85 -5.77 -8.11
C GLY A 156 8.69 -6.59 -8.70
N GLY A 157 8.25 -7.64 -8.01
CA GLY A 157 7.07 -8.41 -8.40
C GLY A 157 6.82 -9.62 -7.49
N ALA A 158 5.74 -10.35 -7.78
CA ALA A 158 5.33 -11.50 -6.98
C ALA A 158 6.37 -12.64 -6.97
N ALA A 159 6.47 -13.33 -5.82
CA ALA A 159 7.45 -14.38 -5.58
C ALA A 159 6.83 -15.59 -4.86
N PRO A 160 7.14 -16.83 -5.26
CA PRO A 160 6.68 -18.00 -4.52
C PRO A 160 7.51 -18.20 -3.25
N VAL A 161 6.90 -18.80 -2.23
CA VAL A 161 7.54 -19.07 -0.92
C VAL A 161 8.90 -19.77 -1.07
N LYS A 162 9.01 -20.72 -1.99
CA LYS A 162 10.23 -21.48 -2.26
C LYS A 162 11.39 -20.58 -2.72
N GLU A 163 11.09 -19.58 -3.54
CA GLU A 163 12.11 -18.66 -4.01
C GLU A 163 12.53 -17.66 -2.93
N ILE A 164 11.55 -17.14 -2.18
CA ILE A 164 11.81 -16.25 -1.03
C ILE A 164 12.71 -16.97 -0.01
N ALA A 165 12.40 -18.22 0.32
CA ALA A 165 13.20 -19.06 1.22
C ALA A 165 14.64 -19.22 0.72
N LYS A 166 14.81 -19.57 -0.56
CA LYS A 166 16.13 -19.75 -1.18
C LYS A 166 16.95 -18.47 -1.18
N ARG A 167 16.35 -17.34 -1.55
CA ARG A 167 17.04 -16.04 -1.67
C ARG A 167 17.32 -15.39 -0.31
N CYS A 168 16.43 -15.59 0.66
CA CYS A 168 16.61 -15.07 2.01
C CYS A 168 17.49 -15.98 2.88
N PHE A 169 17.84 -17.18 2.42
CA PHE A 169 18.52 -18.20 3.24
C PHE A 169 17.76 -18.50 4.53
N ILE A 170 16.44 -18.68 4.42
CA ILE A 170 15.53 -18.99 5.53
C ILE A 170 14.82 -20.29 5.18
N GLU A 171 14.56 -21.13 6.18
CA GLU A 171 13.76 -22.35 6.02
C GLU A 171 12.36 -22.02 5.49
N GLN A 172 11.86 -22.81 4.55
CA GLN A 172 10.58 -22.57 3.87
C GLN A 172 9.39 -22.51 4.86
N ARG A 173 9.36 -23.37 5.89
CA ARG A 173 8.33 -23.34 6.95
C ARG A 173 8.34 -22.03 7.73
N THR A 174 9.54 -21.52 8.03
CA THR A 174 9.70 -20.24 8.71
C THR A 174 9.23 -19.10 7.80
N VAL A 175 9.59 -19.10 6.52
CA VAL A 175 9.12 -18.09 5.55
C VAL A 175 7.60 -18.08 5.43
N SER A 176 6.95 -19.25 5.33
CA SER A 176 5.47 -19.32 5.29
C SER A 176 4.82 -18.68 6.52
N SER A 177 5.34 -18.95 7.71
CA SER A 177 4.83 -18.36 8.95
C SER A 177 5.04 -16.84 8.98
N GLN A 178 6.24 -16.38 8.62
CA GLN A 178 6.58 -14.96 8.58
C GLN A 178 5.77 -14.20 7.52
N LEU A 179 5.50 -14.80 6.37
CA LEU A 179 4.66 -14.20 5.31
C LEU A 179 3.20 -14.07 5.75
N LYS A 180 2.67 -15.04 6.51
CA LYS A 180 1.32 -14.94 7.08
C LYS A 180 1.22 -13.75 8.05
N ASP A 181 2.18 -13.61 8.98
CA ASP A 181 2.23 -12.47 9.90
C ASP A 181 2.43 -11.14 9.15
N LEU A 182 3.29 -11.10 8.13
CA LEU A 182 3.46 -9.91 7.28
C LEU A 182 2.19 -9.54 6.52
N ARG A 183 1.38 -10.52 6.10
CA ARG A 183 0.07 -10.30 5.46
C ARG A 183 -0.92 -9.69 6.45
N GLU A 184 -1.01 -10.27 7.65
CA GLU A 184 -1.88 -9.75 8.72
C GLU A 184 -1.49 -8.33 9.16
N LYS A 185 -0.20 -8.01 9.10
CA LYS A 185 0.32 -6.66 9.33
C LYS A 185 0.21 -5.73 8.11
N GLY A 186 -0.25 -6.23 6.97
CA GLY A 186 -0.51 -5.46 5.76
C GLY A 186 0.74 -5.03 4.97
N TYR A 187 1.83 -5.78 5.02
CA TYR A 187 3.03 -5.51 4.22
C TYR A 187 3.03 -6.26 2.88
N VAL A 188 2.42 -7.44 2.84
CA VAL A 188 2.37 -8.30 1.64
C VAL A 188 0.94 -8.69 1.34
N LYS A 189 0.66 -8.89 0.05
CA LYS A 189 -0.54 -9.57 -0.45
C LYS A 189 -0.14 -10.93 -1.03
N ASN A 190 -1.09 -11.85 -1.10
CA ASN A 190 -0.88 -13.13 -1.75
C ASN A 190 -1.89 -13.34 -2.88
N GLU A 191 -1.42 -13.91 -3.97
CA GLU A 191 -2.24 -14.36 -5.09
C GLU A 191 -2.01 -15.87 -5.26
N GLU A 192 -3.09 -16.61 -5.44
CA GLU A 192 -3.02 -18.06 -5.62
C GLU A 192 -2.97 -18.38 -7.11
N THR A 193 -1.83 -18.90 -7.56
CA THR A 193 -1.65 -19.35 -8.94
C THR A 193 -1.55 -20.87 -8.93
N GLY A 194 -2.70 -21.53 -9.14
CA GLY A 194 -2.82 -22.98 -9.10
C GLY A 194 -2.59 -23.54 -7.70
N ARG A 195 -1.47 -24.23 -7.48
CA ARG A 195 -1.10 -24.84 -6.18
C ARG A 195 -0.06 -24.04 -5.39
N GLU A 196 0.47 -22.96 -5.96
CA GLU A 196 1.49 -22.14 -5.31
C GLU A 196 0.94 -20.77 -4.96
N SER A 197 1.19 -20.33 -3.73
CA SER A 197 0.91 -18.96 -3.29
C SER A 197 2.08 -18.05 -3.66
N TRP A 198 1.78 -17.03 -4.44
CA TRP A 198 2.70 -15.97 -4.83
C TRP A 198 2.50 -14.78 -3.92
N TYR A 199 3.59 -14.20 -3.45
CA TYR A 199 3.57 -13.07 -2.51
C TYR A 199 4.19 -11.84 -3.16
N GLU A 200 3.51 -10.72 -3.06
CA GLU A 200 3.96 -9.41 -3.51
C GLU A 200 3.81 -8.40 -2.37
N LEU A 201 4.51 -7.26 -2.46
CA LEU A 201 4.23 -6.12 -1.60
C LEU A 201 2.78 -5.67 -1.79
N ARG A 202 2.10 -5.34 -0.68
CA ARG A 202 0.75 -4.77 -0.75
C ARG A 202 0.77 -3.40 -1.43
N GLU A 203 1.84 -2.64 -1.21
CA GLU A 203 1.99 -1.26 -1.70
C GLU A 203 3.25 -1.16 -2.56
N PRO A 204 3.13 -1.10 -3.90
CA PRO A 204 4.27 -0.84 -4.76
C PRO A 204 5.03 0.44 -4.41
N LEU A 205 4.36 1.49 -3.89
CA LEU A 205 5.01 2.71 -3.38
C LEU A 205 6.05 2.46 -2.30
N MET A 206 5.87 1.42 -1.47
CA MET A 206 6.86 1.05 -0.47
C MET A 206 8.20 0.69 -1.11
N ARG A 207 8.18 -0.02 -2.25
CA ARG A 207 9.38 -0.31 -3.03
C ARG A 207 10.06 0.97 -3.49
N PHE A 208 9.30 1.90 -4.07
CA PHE A 208 9.84 3.17 -4.54
C PHE A 208 10.51 3.97 -3.40
N CYS A 209 9.84 4.14 -2.27
CA CYS A 209 10.40 4.85 -1.10
C CYS A 209 11.66 4.19 -0.52
N LEU A 210 11.72 2.85 -0.51
CA LEU A 210 12.89 2.13 0.02
C LEU A 210 14.07 2.09 -0.95
N GLU A 211 13.81 2.04 -2.26
CA GLU A 211 14.84 2.04 -3.30
C GLU A 211 15.49 3.42 -3.51
N VAL A 212 14.74 4.53 -3.43
CA VAL A 212 15.29 5.90 -3.57
C VAL A 212 16.50 6.13 -2.65
N LYS A 213 16.46 5.58 -1.43
CA LYS A 213 17.57 5.68 -0.49
C LYS A 213 18.75 4.76 -0.83
N LYS A 214 18.48 3.54 -1.31
CA LYS A 214 19.52 2.55 -1.69
C LYS A 214 20.29 3.00 -2.94
N GLN A 215 19.63 3.71 -3.85
CA GLN A 215 20.14 4.02 -5.19
C GLN A 215 20.22 5.52 -5.48
N ARG A 216 20.80 6.34 -4.57
CA ARG A 216 21.07 7.77 -4.85
C ARG A 216 21.77 8.06 -6.20
N ASN A 217 22.38 7.05 -6.83
CA ASN A 217 23.04 7.15 -8.14
C ASN A 217 22.26 6.50 -9.33
N GLN A 218 21.07 5.92 -9.15
CA GLN A 218 20.26 5.34 -10.26
C GLN A 218 18.74 5.65 -10.16
N PRO A 219 18.32 6.93 -10.07
CA PRO A 219 16.89 7.30 -10.08
C PRO A 219 16.15 6.89 -11.36
N ILE A 220 16.88 6.57 -12.43
CA ILE A 220 16.34 6.26 -13.75
C ILE A 220 15.44 5.03 -13.74
N ARG A 221 15.79 3.95 -13.01
CA ARG A 221 14.97 2.72 -12.99
C ARG A 221 13.60 2.96 -12.34
N LEU A 222 13.59 3.68 -11.23
CA LEU A 222 12.37 4.05 -10.51
C LEU A 222 11.47 4.95 -11.35
N ILE A 223 12.07 5.94 -12.02
CA ILE A 223 11.34 6.82 -12.93
C ILE A 223 10.79 6.01 -14.11
N VAL A 224 11.59 5.14 -14.74
CA VAL A 224 11.14 4.30 -15.86
C VAL A 224 10.01 3.37 -15.44
N ASP A 225 10.10 2.72 -14.28
CA ASP A 225 9.04 1.88 -13.74
C ASP A 225 7.77 2.71 -13.50
N PHE A 226 7.88 3.89 -12.88
CA PHE A 226 6.74 4.81 -12.70
C PHE A 226 6.12 5.22 -14.05
N LEU A 227 6.93 5.62 -15.04
CA LEU A 227 6.46 6.02 -16.37
C LEU A 227 5.77 4.87 -17.10
N ARG A 228 6.24 3.63 -16.93
CA ARG A 228 5.60 2.42 -17.49
C ARG A 228 4.22 2.15 -16.89
N PHE A 229 4.08 2.42 -15.60
CA PHE A 229 2.77 2.36 -14.95
C PHE A 229 1.88 3.52 -15.39
N TRP A 230 2.40 4.74 -15.38
CA TRP A 230 1.65 5.99 -15.58
C TRP A 230 1.11 6.19 -16.99
N TYR A 231 1.87 5.78 -18.01
CA TYR A 231 1.48 5.98 -19.40
C TYR A 231 1.02 4.69 -20.07
N THR A 232 0.07 4.86 -20.99
CA THR A 232 -0.26 3.81 -21.95
C THR A 232 0.85 3.67 -22.98
N ARG A 233 0.93 2.49 -23.63
CA ARG A 233 1.90 2.21 -24.69
C ARG A 233 1.84 3.27 -25.81
N LYS A 234 0.62 3.68 -26.20
CA LYS A 234 0.40 4.69 -27.25
C LYS A 234 0.93 6.06 -26.85
N GLU A 235 0.75 6.48 -25.60
CA GLU A 235 1.26 7.76 -25.10
C GLU A 235 2.79 7.76 -24.99
N LEU A 236 3.40 6.66 -24.54
CA LEU A 236 4.86 6.52 -24.50
C LEU A 236 5.44 6.56 -25.91
N GLN A 237 4.83 5.88 -26.88
CA GLN A 237 5.27 5.85 -28.27
C GLN A 237 5.18 7.24 -28.93
N GLN A 238 4.08 7.97 -28.72
CA GLN A 238 3.94 9.34 -29.24
C GLN A 238 4.97 10.30 -28.65
N ARG A 239 5.31 10.14 -27.36
CA ARG A 239 6.25 11.04 -26.65
C ARG A 239 7.71 10.74 -26.91
N LEU A 240 8.07 9.46 -27.05
CA LEU A 240 9.44 9.04 -27.30
C LEU A 240 9.83 9.17 -28.79
N GLY A 241 8.89 9.49 -29.67
CA GLY A 241 9.14 9.60 -31.12
C GLY A 241 9.56 8.28 -31.78
N LEU A 242 9.39 7.15 -31.08
CA LEU A 242 9.86 5.84 -31.52
C LEU A 242 8.86 5.25 -32.54
N ARG A 243 9.29 5.16 -33.80
CA ARG A 243 8.64 4.32 -34.81
C ARG A 243 8.70 2.86 -34.36
N MET A 244 7.69 2.08 -34.77
CA MET A 244 7.31 0.73 -34.30
C MET A 244 8.40 -0.37 -34.23
N ALA A 245 9.68 -0.10 -34.50
CA ALA A 245 10.69 -1.14 -34.71
C ALA A 245 11.56 -1.52 -33.50
N ASP A 246 11.74 -0.66 -32.49
CA ASP A 246 12.89 -0.85 -31.57
C ASP A 246 12.54 -1.13 -30.10
N VAL A 247 11.31 -1.51 -29.80
CA VAL A 247 10.93 -1.76 -28.40
C VAL A 247 10.07 -3.00 -28.25
N ASP A 248 10.75 -4.13 -28.07
CA ASP A 248 10.14 -5.38 -27.62
C ASP A 248 9.81 -5.28 -26.12
N PHE A 249 8.64 -4.73 -25.80
CA PHE A 249 8.06 -4.80 -24.46
C PHE A 249 6.73 -5.55 -24.56
N ALA A 250 6.70 -6.71 -23.90
CA ALA A 250 5.59 -7.66 -23.87
C ALA A 250 4.24 -7.00 -23.52
N ASP A 251 3.20 -7.51 -24.18
CA ASP A 251 1.85 -6.94 -24.19
C ASP A 251 1.19 -6.84 -22.81
N LYS A 252 0.50 -5.72 -22.59
CA LYS A 252 -0.29 -5.35 -21.39
C LYS A 252 -1.62 -6.14 -21.28
N GLU A 253 -1.63 -7.45 -21.51
CA GLU A 253 -2.86 -8.27 -21.38
C GLU A 253 -2.82 -9.30 -20.24
N SER A 254 -1.85 -9.26 -19.31
CA SER A 254 -1.79 -10.30 -18.27
C SER A 254 -1.39 -9.85 -16.86
N HIS A 255 -1.40 -8.55 -16.55
CA HIS A 255 -0.96 -8.07 -15.22
C HIS A 255 -1.90 -7.09 -14.52
N PHE A 256 -3.21 -7.16 -14.81
CA PHE A 256 -4.25 -6.54 -13.98
C PHE A 256 -5.27 -7.60 -13.57
#